data_AF-A0A1T4RZH3-F1
#
_entry.id   AF-A0A1T4RZH3-F1
#
_cell.length_a   1.000
_cell.length_b   1.000
_cell.length_c   1.000
_cell.angle_alpha   90.00
_cell.angle_beta   90.00
_cell.angle_gamma   90.00
#
_symmetry.space_group_name_H-M   'P 1'
#
loop_
_entity.id
_entity.type
_entity.pdbx_description
1 polymer ?
#
loop_
_entity_poly.entity_id
_entity_poly.type
_entity_poly.pdbx_seq_one_letter_code
_entity_poly.pdbx_strand_id
1 'polypeptide(L)'
;MKCHYCGNRRSELYLYCPACGAEEGKEYRQPPRTFELYRTHRLPAQILPEGKRDLFRDFIKMPVGNLWIVRILLPLGLLQADQLAEIGRLAREYGQGEVHWTTRQGLEIPGVPGEKVLDLQDELAALGLKTAPRGGTGRNVVCCPGQPTCTNGLAAVRELAQQLQQEFAGKQGYPHKFKIAISGCPNNCARAEAHDFGLIAVQQVRVEKEKCTACGLCARACKEKAITITAEGAVIEYSNCQECGMCLRACPAGAIIETARGYRALVGGNGGRHPRLGRLWRQLAQAEEIVDLIKEVQADWIAHGRTKERIGAYLIRKEQEGKANEQ
;
A
#
# COMPACT_ATOMS: atom_id res chain seq x y z
N MET A 1 -34.23 -7.07 23.57
CA MET A 1 -34.03 -8.38 24.23
C MET A 1 -32.56 -8.56 24.67
N LYS A 2 -32.23 -9.49 25.57
CA LYS A 2 -30.83 -9.88 25.84
C LYS A 2 -30.42 -11.00 24.88
N CYS A 3 -29.22 -10.94 24.31
CA CYS A 3 -28.68 -12.00 23.46
C CYS A 3 -28.53 -13.30 24.25
N HIS A 4 -29.04 -14.42 23.75
CA HIS A 4 -28.94 -15.72 24.40
C HIS A 4 -27.48 -16.19 24.59
N TYR A 5 -26.59 -15.80 23.67
CA TYR A 5 -25.17 -16.22 23.69
C TYR A 5 -24.27 -15.40 24.61
N CYS A 6 -24.50 -14.09 24.74
CA CYS A 6 -23.58 -13.21 25.48
C CYS A 6 -24.25 -12.33 26.55
N GLY A 7 -25.57 -12.42 26.72
CA GLY A 7 -26.31 -11.67 27.74
C GLY A 7 -26.42 -10.16 27.51
N ASN A 8 -25.75 -9.59 26.51
CA ASN A 8 -25.79 -8.17 26.20
C ASN A 8 -27.15 -7.73 25.62
N ARG A 9 -27.52 -6.46 25.87
CA ARG A 9 -28.74 -5.86 25.31
C ARG A 9 -28.64 -5.80 23.78
N ARG A 10 -29.62 -6.39 23.10
CA ARG A 10 -29.80 -6.41 21.65
C ARG A 10 -30.93 -5.46 21.26
N SER A 11 -30.68 -4.66 20.22
CA SER A 11 -31.65 -3.85 19.51
C SER A 11 -32.44 -4.72 18.53
N GLU A 12 -33.74 -4.48 18.39
CA GLU A 12 -34.64 -5.20 17.47
C GLU A 12 -34.35 -4.90 15.98
N LEU A 13 -33.49 -3.90 15.68
CA LEU A 13 -33.15 -3.49 14.32
C LEU A 13 -32.08 -4.36 13.64
N TYR A 14 -31.39 -5.24 14.37
CA TYR A 14 -30.27 -6.01 13.83
C TYR A 14 -30.55 -7.53 13.83
N LEU A 15 -30.45 -8.16 12.65
CA LEU A 15 -30.57 -9.61 12.44
C LEU A 15 -29.47 -10.45 13.14
N TYR A 16 -28.43 -9.79 13.68
CA TYR A 16 -27.36 -10.38 14.47
C TYR A 16 -27.11 -9.59 15.77
N CYS A 17 -26.46 -10.21 16.75
CA CYS A 17 -26.01 -9.51 17.96
C CYS A 17 -24.74 -8.71 17.67
N PRO A 18 -24.72 -7.36 17.79
CA PRO A 18 -23.53 -6.56 17.47
C PRO A 18 -22.35 -6.77 18.43
N ALA A 19 -22.57 -7.35 19.61
CA ALA A 19 -21.52 -7.63 20.59
C ALA A 19 -20.76 -8.93 20.31
N CYS A 20 -21.41 -9.93 19.72
CA CYS A 20 -20.79 -11.25 19.51
C CYS A 20 -20.98 -11.81 18.09
N GLY A 21 -21.75 -11.16 17.23
CA GLY A 21 -22.00 -11.57 15.84
C GLY A 21 -22.98 -12.73 15.66
N ALA A 22 -23.64 -13.21 16.72
CA ALA A 22 -24.56 -14.35 16.63
C ALA A 22 -25.87 -13.98 15.92
N GLU A 23 -26.25 -14.77 14.92
CA GLU A 23 -27.56 -14.74 14.24
C GLU A 23 -28.51 -15.76 14.87
N GLU A 24 -29.82 -15.48 14.91
CA GLU A 24 -30.82 -16.41 15.43
C GLU A 24 -30.91 -17.67 14.55
N GLY A 25 -30.90 -18.85 15.18
CA GLY A 25 -31.05 -20.15 14.50
C GLY A 25 -29.77 -20.73 13.88
N LYS A 26 -28.62 -20.06 14.01
CA LYS A 26 -27.31 -20.60 13.57
C LYS A 26 -26.39 -20.83 14.76
N GLU A 27 -25.77 -22.00 14.81
CA GLU A 27 -24.74 -22.33 15.80
C GLU A 27 -23.57 -21.35 15.64
N TYR A 28 -23.39 -20.44 16.60
CA TYR A 28 -22.23 -19.55 16.63
C TYR A 28 -20.97 -20.36 16.98
N ARG A 29 -20.30 -20.90 15.97
CA ARG A 29 -18.92 -21.38 16.13
C ARG A 29 -18.03 -20.14 16.12
N GLN A 30 -17.53 -19.74 17.29
CA GLN A 30 -16.29 -18.95 17.29
C GLN A 30 -15.28 -19.78 16.48
N PRO A 31 -14.71 -19.25 15.38
CA PRO A 31 -13.54 -19.91 14.82
C PRO A 31 -12.53 -20.04 15.96
N PRO A 32 -11.89 -21.22 16.14
CA PRO A 32 -10.83 -21.35 17.14
C PRO A 32 -9.85 -20.23 16.88
N ARG A 33 -9.70 -19.31 17.84
CA ARG A 33 -8.91 -18.10 17.63
C ARG A 33 -7.51 -18.56 17.27
N THR A 34 -6.98 -18.17 16.11
CA THR A 34 -5.61 -18.48 15.65
C THR A 34 -4.54 -18.42 16.74
N PHE A 35 -4.70 -17.55 17.75
CA PHE A 35 -3.83 -17.49 18.94
C PHE A 35 -3.74 -18.77 19.77
N GLU A 36 -4.73 -19.65 19.76
CA GLU A 36 -4.67 -20.92 20.49
C GLU A 36 -3.69 -21.90 19.83
N LEU A 37 -3.64 -21.98 18.50
CA LEU A 37 -2.67 -22.82 17.78
C LEU A 37 -1.23 -22.32 17.90
N TYR A 38 -1.01 -21.00 18.00
CA TYR A 38 0.30 -20.44 18.33
C TYR A 38 0.75 -20.79 19.77
N ARG A 39 -0.20 -21.02 20.68
CA ARG A 39 0.08 -21.39 22.08
C ARG A 39 0.29 -22.89 22.25
N THR A 40 -0.53 -23.71 21.60
CA THR A 40 -0.46 -25.17 21.68
C THR A 40 0.55 -25.69 20.65
N HIS A 41 1.82 -25.81 21.06
CA HIS A 41 2.96 -26.30 20.26
C HIS A 41 2.83 -27.77 19.76
N ARG A 42 1.65 -28.25 19.40
CA ARG A 42 1.36 -29.65 19.08
C ARG A 42 0.83 -29.80 17.66
N LEU A 43 1.68 -29.57 16.67
CA LEU A 43 1.51 -30.19 15.37
C LEU A 43 2.82 -30.89 15.02
N PRO A 44 2.80 -32.19 14.70
CA PRO A 44 4.01 -32.90 14.33
C PRO A 44 4.65 -32.21 13.13
N ALA A 45 5.97 -32.00 13.19
CA ALA A 45 6.73 -31.46 12.09
C ALA A 45 6.72 -32.48 10.95
N GLN A 46 5.79 -32.36 10.01
CA GLN A 46 5.93 -33.10 8.76
C GLN A 46 7.11 -32.50 7.99
N ILE A 47 8.09 -33.35 7.72
CA ILE A 47 9.28 -33.04 6.95
C ILE A 47 8.82 -32.90 5.50
N LEU A 48 9.09 -31.74 4.87
CA LEU A 48 8.83 -31.56 3.44
C LEU A 48 9.49 -32.70 2.65
N PRO A 49 8.81 -33.31 1.66
CA PRO A 49 9.42 -34.29 0.78
C PRO A 49 10.73 -33.76 0.19
N GLU A 50 11.79 -34.58 0.22
CA GLU A 50 13.08 -34.22 -0.39
C GLU A 50 12.89 -33.83 -1.87
N GLY A 51 13.55 -32.75 -2.29
CA GLY A 51 13.44 -32.22 -3.66
C GLY A 51 12.37 -31.13 -3.89
N LYS A 52 11.45 -30.88 -2.94
CA LYS A 52 10.40 -29.83 -3.09
C LYS A 52 10.70 -28.49 -2.40
N ARG A 53 11.87 -28.32 -1.76
CA ARG A 53 12.20 -27.12 -0.95
C ARG A 53 12.10 -25.80 -1.74
N ASP A 54 12.44 -25.81 -3.03
CA ASP A 54 12.39 -24.62 -3.87
C ASP A 54 10.95 -24.19 -4.22
N LEU A 55 10.00 -25.13 -4.29
CA LEU A 55 8.58 -24.86 -4.57
C LEU A 55 7.92 -24.05 -3.47
N PHE A 56 8.42 -24.16 -2.23
CA PHE A 56 7.85 -23.48 -1.06
C PHE A 56 8.54 -22.15 -0.72
N ARG A 57 9.60 -21.78 -1.45
CA ARG A 57 10.40 -20.57 -1.18
C ARG A 57 9.57 -19.28 -1.19
N ASP A 58 8.49 -19.29 -1.95
CA ASP A 58 7.63 -18.14 -2.16
C ASP A 58 6.59 -17.96 -1.04
N PHE A 59 6.37 -18.97 -0.21
CA PHE A 59 5.40 -18.97 0.88
C PHE A 59 6.06 -18.69 2.24
N ILE A 60 5.25 -18.36 3.26
CA ILE A 60 5.77 -18.14 4.61
C ILE A 60 5.50 -19.37 5.46
N LYS A 61 6.57 -20.02 5.91
CA LYS A 61 6.50 -21.11 6.88
C LYS A 61 6.09 -20.56 8.25
N MET A 62 5.09 -21.17 8.87
CA MET A 62 4.72 -20.92 10.26
C MET A 62 5.71 -21.61 11.20
N PRO A 63 5.91 -21.09 12.43
CA PRO A 63 6.86 -21.70 13.38
C PRO A 63 6.41 -23.05 13.94
N VAL A 64 5.15 -23.44 13.72
CA VAL A 64 4.53 -24.66 14.25
C VAL A 64 4.10 -25.60 13.12
N GLY A 65 4.42 -26.88 13.25
CA GLY A 65 4.06 -27.92 12.28
C GLY A 65 4.58 -27.68 10.86
N ASN A 66 3.94 -28.35 9.89
CA ASN A 66 4.14 -28.10 8.45
C ASN A 66 3.06 -27.16 7.91
N LEU A 67 2.85 -26.02 8.58
CA LEU A 67 1.85 -25.03 8.20
C LEU A 67 2.47 -23.81 7.53
N TRP A 68 1.72 -23.23 6.60
CA TRP A 68 2.14 -22.14 5.74
C TRP A 68 1.10 -21.04 5.68
N ILE A 69 1.56 -19.83 5.38
CA ILE A 69 0.70 -18.69 5.05
C ILE A 69 0.80 -18.47 3.55
N VAL A 70 -0.34 -18.57 2.88
CA VAL A 70 -0.48 -18.26 1.45
C VAL A 70 -0.95 -16.82 1.32
N ARG A 71 -0.08 -15.95 0.79
CA ARG A 71 -0.43 -14.55 0.51
C ARG A 71 -0.99 -14.41 -0.89
N ILE A 72 -1.96 -13.53 -1.03
CA ILE A 72 -2.63 -13.21 -2.29
C ILE A 72 -2.28 -11.78 -2.68
N LEU A 73 -1.81 -11.59 -3.92
CA LEU A 73 -1.66 -10.28 -4.53
C LEU A 73 -3.06 -9.75 -4.84
N LEU A 74 -3.35 -8.57 -4.32
CA LEU A 74 -4.62 -7.90 -4.54
C LEU A 74 -4.35 -6.52 -5.10
N PRO A 75 -4.55 -6.31 -6.40
CA PRO A 75 -4.44 -4.99 -7.00
C PRO A 75 -5.24 -3.98 -6.18
N LEU A 76 -4.52 -3.14 -5.43
CA LEU A 76 -5.08 -2.04 -4.64
C LEU A 76 -6.05 -2.46 -3.52
N GLY A 77 -6.05 -3.75 -3.14
CA GLY A 77 -7.03 -4.31 -2.21
C GLY A 77 -8.45 -4.41 -2.78
N LEU A 78 -8.60 -4.37 -4.10
CA LEU A 78 -9.89 -4.52 -4.76
C LEU A 78 -10.18 -6.01 -5.03
N LEU A 79 -11.40 -6.42 -4.71
CA LEU A 79 -11.94 -7.75 -4.92
C LEU A 79 -13.39 -7.63 -5.40
N GLN A 80 -13.78 -8.52 -6.31
CA GLN A 80 -15.21 -8.76 -6.54
C GLN A 80 -15.82 -9.49 -5.34
N ALA A 81 -17.11 -9.28 -5.10
CA ALA A 81 -17.81 -9.90 -3.96
C ALA A 81 -17.72 -11.43 -4.00
N ASP A 82 -17.85 -12.02 -5.20
CA ASP A 82 -17.77 -13.47 -5.39
C ASP A 82 -16.36 -14.01 -5.12
N GLN A 83 -15.31 -13.26 -5.52
CA GLN A 83 -13.93 -13.62 -5.18
C GLN A 83 -13.71 -13.62 -3.66
N LEU A 84 -14.29 -12.64 -2.94
CA LEU A 84 -14.18 -12.60 -1.47
C LEU A 84 -14.90 -13.78 -0.81
N ALA A 85 -16.10 -14.12 -1.28
CA ALA A 85 -16.84 -15.29 -0.79
C ALA A 85 -16.04 -16.58 -1.01
N GLU A 86 -15.42 -16.71 -2.17
CA GLU A 86 -14.65 -17.89 -2.54
C GLU A 86 -13.33 -17.99 -1.77
N ILE A 87 -12.62 -16.88 -1.54
CA ILE A 87 -11.47 -16.85 -0.62
C ILE A 87 -11.90 -17.33 0.77
N GLY A 88 -13.11 -17.00 1.22
CA GLY A 88 -13.68 -17.49 2.47
C GLY A 88 -13.91 -19.01 2.47
N ARG A 89 -14.36 -19.59 1.35
CA ARG A 89 -14.47 -21.06 1.18
C ARG A 89 -13.09 -21.70 1.23
N LEU A 90 -12.15 -21.21 0.43
CA LEU A 90 -10.78 -21.70 0.37
C LEU A 90 -10.09 -21.63 1.74
N ALA A 91 -10.29 -20.56 2.49
CA ALA A 91 -9.74 -20.44 3.83
C ALA A 91 -10.25 -21.53 4.78
N ARG A 92 -11.52 -21.96 4.67
CA ARG A 92 -12.08 -23.06 5.49
C ARG A 92 -11.59 -24.44 5.05
N GLU A 93 -11.35 -24.63 3.77
CA GLU A 93 -10.97 -25.92 3.20
C GLU A 93 -9.47 -26.21 3.28
N TYR A 94 -8.67 -25.19 2.99
CA TYR A 94 -7.22 -25.29 2.93
C TYR A 94 -6.53 -24.78 4.20
N GLY A 95 -7.10 -23.77 4.84
CA GLY A 95 -6.53 -23.12 6.02
C GLY A 95 -7.33 -23.39 7.29
N GLN A 96 -7.37 -22.39 8.16
CA GLN A 96 -8.03 -22.47 9.47
C GLN A 96 -9.41 -21.78 9.50
N GLY A 97 -9.97 -21.47 8.34
CA GLY A 97 -11.21 -20.70 8.22
C GLY A 97 -11.03 -19.19 8.45
N GLU A 98 -9.79 -18.70 8.52
CA GLU A 98 -9.47 -17.30 8.73
C GLU A 98 -8.81 -16.67 7.50
N VAL A 99 -9.01 -15.37 7.34
CA VAL A 99 -8.41 -14.54 6.29
C VAL A 99 -7.86 -13.28 6.94
N HIS A 100 -6.61 -12.94 6.67
CA HIS A 100 -5.95 -11.77 7.25
C HIS A 100 -5.70 -10.69 6.20
N TRP A 101 -6.13 -9.46 6.50
CA TRP A 101 -5.81 -8.27 5.70
C TRP A 101 -4.46 -7.69 6.09
N THR A 102 -3.57 -7.58 5.11
CA THR A 102 -2.26 -6.99 5.33
C THR A 102 -2.31 -5.46 5.28
N THR A 103 -1.33 -4.82 5.93
CA THR A 103 -1.10 -3.37 5.84
C THR A 103 -0.75 -2.87 4.43
N ARG A 104 -0.59 -3.78 3.46
CA ARG A 104 -0.32 -3.47 2.06
C ARG A 104 -1.49 -3.76 1.13
N GLN A 105 -2.71 -3.80 1.67
CA GLN A 105 -3.93 -4.06 0.88
C GLN A 105 -3.93 -5.44 0.18
N GLY A 106 -3.13 -6.39 0.68
CA GLY A 106 -3.15 -7.80 0.28
C GLY A 106 -3.90 -8.67 1.30
N LEU A 107 -4.19 -9.91 0.92
CA LEU A 107 -4.81 -10.92 1.80
C LEU A 107 -3.86 -12.09 2.08
N GLU A 108 -4.09 -12.77 3.19
CA GLU A 108 -3.36 -13.99 3.56
C GLU A 108 -4.32 -15.05 4.09
N ILE A 109 -4.10 -16.30 3.69
CA ILE A 109 -4.74 -17.49 4.25
C ILE A 109 -3.69 -18.20 5.11
N PRO A 110 -3.78 -18.12 6.45
CA PRO A 110 -2.87 -18.80 7.36
C PRO A 110 -3.27 -20.26 7.58
N GLY A 111 -2.30 -21.06 8.05
CA GLY A 111 -2.55 -22.41 8.54
C GLY A 111 -2.77 -23.44 7.45
N VAL A 112 -2.23 -23.21 6.25
CA VAL A 112 -2.35 -24.12 5.11
C VAL A 112 -1.32 -25.25 5.27
N PRO A 113 -1.72 -26.54 5.31
CA PRO A 113 -0.78 -27.66 5.30
C PRO A 113 0.11 -27.62 4.06
N GLY A 114 1.40 -27.91 4.21
CA GLY A 114 2.38 -27.78 3.12
C GLY A 114 1.98 -28.56 1.87
N GLU A 115 1.47 -29.78 2.04
CA GLU A 115 0.98 -30.63 0.96
C GLU A 115 -0.18 -30.02 0.15
N LYS A 116 -0.94 -29.07 0.72
CA LYS A 116 -2.09 -28.42 0.07
C LYS A 116 -1.80 -27.02 -0.48
N VAL A 117 -0.58 -26.49 -0.31
CA VAL A 117 -0.25 -25.11 -0.71
C VAL A 117 -0.36 -24.91 -2.22
N LEU A 118 0.08 -25.90 -3.00
CA LEU A 118 0.06 -25.84 -4.46
C LEU A 118 -1.38 -25.97 -4.98
N ASP A 119 -2.16 -26.89 -4.42
CA ASP A 119 -3.58 -27.03 -4.74
C ASP A 119 -4.35 -25.72 -4.48
N LEU A 120 -4.10 -25.08 -3.33
CA LEU A 120 -4.68 -23.76 -3.03
C LEU A 120 -4.23 -22.69 -4.03
N GLN A 121 -2.97 -22.73 -4.45
CA GLN A 121 -2.45 -21.80 -5.45
C GLN A 121 -3.17 -21.96 -6.79
N ASP A 122 -3.45 -23.19 -7.22
CA ASP A 122 -4.16 -23.49 -8.46
C ASP A 122 -5.62 -23.04 -8.39
N GLU A 123 -6.30 -23.26 -7.25
CA GLU A 123 -7.66 -22.75 -7.03
C GLU A 123 -7.72 -21.21 -7.04
N LEU A 124 -6.76 -20.54 -6.40
CA LEU A 124 -6.65 -19.08 -6.47
C LEU A 124 -6.42 -18.60 -7.90
N ALA A 125 -5.59 -19.30 -8.68
CA ALA A 125 -5.33 -18.98 -10.07
C ALA A 125 -6.59 -19.12 -10.94
N ALA A 126 -7.45 -20.12 -10.67
CA ALA A 126 -8.73 -20.29 -11.34
C ALA A 126 -9.70 -19.10 -11.11
N LEU A 127 -9.53 -18.37 -10.00
CA LEU A 127 -10.27 -17.13 -9.68
C LEU A 127 -9.63 -15.86 -10.27
N GLY A 128 -8.55 -16.01 -11.05
CA GLY A 128 -7.76 -14.90 -11.56
C GLY A 128 -6.88 -14.22 -10.49
N LEU A 129 -6.69 -14.86 -9.33
CA LEU A 129 -5.87 -14.34 -8.24
C LEU A 129 -4.45 -14.94 -8.30
N LYS A 130 -3.45 -14.15 -7.93
CA LYS A 130 -2.05 -14.58 -7.90
C LYS A 130 -1.54 -14.65 -6.48
N THR A 131 -0.71 -15.64 -6.18
CA THR A 131 0.01 -15.69 -4.90
C THR A 131 1.12 -14.63 -4.85
N ALA A 132 1.50 -14.18 -3.65
CA ALA A 132 2.48 -13.12 -3.45
C ALA A 132 3.80 -13.66 -2.86
N PRO A 133 4.87 -13.80 -3.66
CA PRO A 133 6.11 -14.41 -3.20
C PRO A 133 6.82 -13.65 -2.06
N ARG A 134 7.48 -14.38 -1.15
CA ARG A 134 8.43 -13.83 -0.17
C ARG A 134 9.74 -13.39 -0.86
N GLY A 135 10.62 -12.71 -0.12
CA GLY A 135 12.00 -12.43 -0.55
C GLY A 135 12.18 -11.15 -1.36
N GLY A 136 13.15 -11.21 -2.27
CA GLY A 136 13.55 -10.19 -3.24
C GLY A 136 12.51 -9.95 -4.32
N THR A 137 11.34 -9.51 -3.89
CA THR A 137 10.12 -9.47 -4.72
C THR A 137 9.43 -8.13 -4.61
N GLY A 138 8.92 -7.62 -5.72
CA GLY A 138 8.02 -6.48 -5.77
C GLY A 138 6.73 -6.79 -5.01
N ARG A 139 6.40 -5.94 -4.04
CA ARG A 139 5.23 -6.11 -3.17
C ARG A 139 4.01 -5.45 -3.79
N ASN A 140 2.84 -5.90 -3.34
CA ASN A 140 1.54 -5.28 -3.65
C ASN A 140 1.63 -3.76 -3.61
N VAL A 141 1.22 -3.08 -4.68
CA VAL A 141 1.20 -1.62 -4.78
C VAL A 141 0.09 -1.10 -3.90
N VAL A 142 0.41 -0.11 -3.07
CA VAL A 142 -0.54 0.51 -2.14
C VAL A 142 -1.01 1.83 -2.71
N CYS A 143 -2.30 2.08 -2.79
CA CYS A 143 -2.81 3.41 -3.14
C CYS A 143 -3.98 3.85 -2.27
N CYS A 144 -4.13 5.17 -2.14
CA CYS A 144 -5.36 5.74 -1.56
C CYS A 144 -6.48 5.76 -2.63
N PRO A 145 -7.73 6.12 -2.26
CA PRO A 145 -8.82 6.20 -3.24
C PRO A 145 -8.55 7.14 -4.42
N GLY A 146 -7.94 8.32 -4.18
CA GLY A 146 -7.72 9.33 -5.22
C GLY A 146 -9.01 9.84 -5.87
N GLN A 147 -8.90 10.46 -7.04
CA GLN A 147 -10.08 10.79 -7.85
C GLN A 147 -10.69 9.52 -8.48
N PRO A 148 -12.01 9.52 -8.78
CA PRO A 148 -12.98 10.58 -8.50
C PRO A 148 -13.55 10.54 -7.06
N THR A 149 -13.20 9.53 -6.26
CA THR A 149 -13.86 9.26 -4.97
C THR A 149 -13.48 10.25 -3.86
N CYS A 150 -12.23 10.69 -3.81
CA CYS A 150 -11.71 11.57 -2.78
C CYS A 150 -11.82 13.04 -3.20
N THR A 151 -12.48 13.86 -2.38
CA THR A 151 -12.61 15.31 -2.60
C THR A 151 -11.29 16.07 -2.56
N ASN A 152 -10.26 15.51 -1.92
CA ASN A 152 -8.90 16.05 -1.94
C ASN A 152 -8.05 15.51 -3.09
N GLY A 153 -8.53 14.51 -3.83
CA GLY A 153 -7.76 13.86 -4.88
C GLY A 153 -7.43 14.83 -6.02
N LEU A 154 -6.19 14.80 -6.47
CA LEU A 154 -5.67 15.57 -7.62
C LEU A 154 -5.52 14.70 -8.87
N ALA A 155 -5.46 13.37 -8.71
CA ALA A 155 -5.27 12.41 -9.80
C ALA A 155 -6.04 11.09 -9.56
N ALA A 156 -6.34 10.40 -10.66
CA ALA A 156 -6.95 9.07 -10.70
C ALA A 156 -5.90 7.97 -10.43
N VAL A 157 -5.40 7.92 -9.19
CA VAL A 157 -4.22 7.09 -8.84
C VAL A 157 -4.42 5.58 -8.95
N ARG A 158 -5.67 5.10 -9.01
CA ARG A 158 -5.97 3.67 -9.09
C ARG A 158 -5.55 3.09 -10.45
N GLU A 159 -5.72 3.84 -11.54
CA GLU A 159 -5.32 3.39 -12.88
C GLU A 159 -3.80 3.22 -12.95
N LEU A 160 -3.05 4.24 -12.55
CA LEU A 160 -1.59 4.17 -12.47
C LEU A 160 -1.16 3.04 -11.52
N ALA A 161 -1.78 2.91 -10.35
CA ALA A 161 -1.41 1.86 -9.41
C ALA A 161 -1.69 0.45 -9.93
N GLN A 162 -2.71 0.24 -10.77
CA GLN A 162 -2.95 -1.02 -11.48
C GLN A 162 -1.85 -1.30 -12.51
N GLN A 163 -1.43 -0.30 -13.29
CA GLN A 163 -0.31 -0.45 -14.23
C GLN A 163 0.98 -0.84 -13.48
N LEU A 164 1.30 -0.17 -12.38
CA LEU A 164 2.46 -0.50 -11.56
C LEU A 164 2.33 -1.88 -10.89
N GLN A 165 1.11 -2.29 -10.50
CA GLN A 165 0.86 -3.61 -9.96
C GLN A 165 1.18 -4.70 -11.01
N GLN A 166 0.73 -4.51 -12.25
CA GLN A 166 0.98 -5.46 -13.34
C GLN A 166 2.47 -5.58 -13.67
N GLU A 167 3.18 -4.45 -13.70
CA GLU A 167 4.60 -4.41 -14.10
C GLU A 167 5.55 -4.91 -13.00
N PHE A 168 5.27 -4.59 -11.72
CA PHE A 168 6.24 -4.76 -10.64
C PHE A 168 5.83 -5.75 -9.55
N ALA A 169 4.54 -5.95 -9.27
CA ALA A 169 4.13 -6.80 -8.16
C ALA A 169 4.34 -8.29 -8.49
N GLY A 170 4.95 -9.03 -7.57
CA GLY A 170 5.30 -10.44 -7.76
C GLY A 170 6.59 -10.67 -8.56
N LYS A 171 7.15 -9.65 -9.22
CA LYS A 171 8.44 -9.75 -9.92
C LYS A 171 9.56 -10.06 -8.94
N GLN A 172 10.31 -11.13 -9.20
CA GLN A 172 11.46 -11.56 -8.41
C GLN A 172 12.78 -11.05 -8.99
N GLY A 173 13.89 -11.30 -8.30
CA GLY A 173 15.24 -10.91 -8.76
C GLY A 173 15.77 -9.62 -8.14
N TYR A 174 15.02 -9.02 -7.20
CA TYR A 174 15.51 -7.87 -6.46
C TYR A 174 16.48 -8.29 -5.33
N PRO A 175 17.51 -7.48 -5.01
CA PRO A 175 18.39 -7.76 -3.86
C PRO A 175 17.64 -7.91 -2.53
N HIS A 176 16.50 -7.22 -2.42
CA HIS A 176 15.54 -7.37 -1.33
C HIS A 176 14.14 -6.91 -1.78
N LYS A 177 13.12 -7.00 -0.91
CA LYS A 177 11.75 -6.56 -1.22
C LYS A 177 11.70 -5.11 -1.73
N PHE A 178 10.93 -4.88 -2.79
CA PHE A 178 10.67 -3.56 -3.37
C PHE A 178 9.20 -3.20 -3.16
N LYS A 179 8.92 -1.97 -2.72
CA LYS A 179 7.58 -1.52 -2.37
C LYS A 179 7.27 -0.20 -3.06
N ILE A 180 6.12 -0.16 -3.72
CA ILE A 180 5.59 1.05 -4.35
C ILE A 180 4.35 1.50 -3.56
N ALA A 181 4.17 2.83 -3.44
CA ALA A 181 2.92 3.42 -2.98
C ALA A 181 2.59 4.73 -3.70
N ILE A 182 1.30 4.98 -3.92
CA ILE A 182 0.78 6.16 -4.61
C ILE A 182 -0.29 6.85 -3.77
N SER A 183 -0.09 8.14 -3.50
CA SER A 183 -1.05 9.03 -2.86
C SER A 183 -1.58 10.03 -3.88
N GLY A 184 -2.90 10.16 -3.96
CA GLY A 184 -3.57 11.07 -4.90
C GLY A 184 -3.59 12.53 -4.50
N CYS A 185 -2.96 12.91 -3.39
CA CYS A 185 -2.75 14.29 -2.98
C CYS A 185 -1.69 14.38 -1.87
N PRO A 186 -1.24 15.59 -1.49
CA PRO A 186 -0.22 15.79 -0.45
C PRO A 186 -0.61 15.32 0.96
N ASN A 187 -1.89 15.04 1.25
CA ASN A 187 -2.29 14.42 2.53
C ASN A 187 -1.64 13.04 2.75
N ASN A 188 -1.13 12.42 1.68
CA ASN A 188 -0.27 11.25 1.71
C ASN A 188 -0.84 10.04 2.47
N CYS A 189 -2.13 9.72 2.28
CA CYS A 189 -2.79 8.61 2.98
C CYS A 189 -2.14 7.24 2.75
N ALA A 190 -1.48 7.02 1.60
CA ALA A 190 -0.76 5.77 1.32
C ALA A 190 0.64 5.71 1.95
N ARG A 191 1.08 6.79 2.63
CA ARG A 191 2.42 6.92 3.22
C ARG A 191 3.52 6.64 2.19
N ALA A 192 3.41 7.29 1.03
CA ALA A 192 4.28 7.08 -0.13
C ALA A 192 5.77 7.24 0.23
N GLU A 193 6.11 8.21 1.08
CA GLU A 193 7.47 8.45 1.57
C GLU A 193 8.05 7.29 2.38
N ALA A 194 7.24 6.39 2.92
CA ALA A 194 7.71 5.23 3.69
C ALA A 194 7.99 3.98 2.81
N HIS A 195 7.94 4.13 1.49
CA HIS A 195 8.08 3.07 0.49
C HIS A 195 9.38 3.21 -0.31
N ASP A 196 9.83 2.09 -0.90
CA ASP A 196 11.06 2.08 -1.69
C ASP A 196 10.95 3.01 -2.90
N PHE A 197 9.75 3.11 -3.47
CA PHE A 197 9.35 4.15 -4.44
C PHE A 197 7.98 4.71 -4.07
N GLY A 198 7.89 6.03 -3.94
CA GLY A 198 6.69 6.74 -3.49
C GLY A 198 6.26 7.78 -4.51
N LEU A 199 4.95 7.90 -4.74
CA LEU A 199 4.36 8.91 -5.60
C LEU A 199 3.32 9.71 -4.82
N ILE A 200 3.38 11.03 -4.93
CA ILE A 200 2.40 11.94 -4.36
C ILE A 200 1.93 12.87 -5.47
N ALA A 201 0.64 12.81 -5.81
CA ALA A 201 0.08 13.74 -6.80
C ALA A 201 0.14 15.18 -6.25
N VAL A 202 0.59 16.10 -7.09
CA VAL A 202 0.81 17.51 -6.77
C VAL A 202 0.22 18.40 -7.86
N GLN A 203 -0.19 19.60 -7.47
CA GLN A 203 -0.75 20.62 -8.33
C GLN A 203 0.00 21.93 -8.08
N GLN A 204 0.84 22.31 -9.03
CA GLN A 204 1.60 23.56 -9.00
C GLN A 204 0.71 24.72 -9.41
N VAL A 205 0.86 25.84 -8.71
CA VAL A 205 0.03 27.03 -8.90
C VAL A 205 0.86 28.29 -8.92
N ARG A 206 0.37 29.32 -9.59
CA ARG A 206 0.91 30.70 -9.49
C ARG A 206 -0.23 31.70 -9.33
N VAL A 207 0.13 32.90 -8.87
CA VAL A 207 -0.80 34.04 -8.79
C VAL A 207 -0.61 34.93 -10.04
N GLU A 208 -1.70 35.21 -10.74
CA GLU A 208 -1.80 36.29 -11.74
C GLU A 208 -2.18 37.57 -11.02
N LYS A 209 -1.21 38.46 -10.82
CA LYS A 209 -1.36 39.68 -10.00
C LYS A 209 -2.47 40.58 -10.55
N GLU A 210 -2.60 40.63 -11.88
CA GLU A 210 -3.56 41.47 -12.61
C GLU A 210 -5.02 41.11 -12.33
N LYS A 211 -5.30 39.85 -11.96
CA LYS A 211 -6.63 39.36 -11.59
C LYS A 211 -6.86 39.36 -10.08
N CYS A 212 -5.82 39.55 -9.29
CA CYS A 212 -5.89 39.37 -7.85
C CYS A 212 -6.57 40.56 -7.17
N THR A 213 -7.62 40.29 -6.39
CA THR A 213 -8.34 41.31 -5.62
C THR A 213 -7.86 41.45 -4.17
N ALA A 214 -6.80 40.74 -3.79
CA ALA A 214 -6.27 40.70 -2.42
C ALA A 214 -7.32 40.33 -1.33
N CYS A 215 -8.41 39.63 -1.66
CA CYS A 215 -9.49 39.32 -0.71
C CYS A 215 -9.12 38.32 0.43
N GLY A 216 -8.01 37.60 0.30
CA GLY A 216 -7.48 36.72 1.34
C GLY A 216 -8.11 35.34 1.50
N LEU A 217 -9.06 34.95 0.65
CA LEU A 217 -9.69 33.62 0.70
C LEU A 217 -8.67 32.48 0.46
N CYS A 218 -7.72 32.66 -0.45
CA CYS A 218 -6.66 31.70 -0.70
C CYS A 218 -5.75 31.49 0.52
N ALA A 219 -5.44 32.56 1.26
CA ALA A 219 -4.66 32.48 2.48
C ALA A 219 -5.42 31.73 3.59
N ARG A 220 -6.73 32.00 3.75
CA ARG A 220 -7.59 31.25 4.69
C ARG A 220 -7.71 29.77 4.34
N ALA A 221 -7.72 29.43 3.05
CA ALA A 221 -7.77 28.05 2.58
C ALA A 221 -6.43 27.30 2.74
N CYS A 222 -5.31 28.01 2.89
CA CYS A 222 -3.99 27.42 2.93
C CYS A 222 -3.66 26.80 4.30
N LYS A 223 -3.69 25.47 4.38
CA LYS A 223 -3.35 24.73 5.61
C LYS A 223 -1.89 24.90 6.04
N GLU A 224 -1.00 25.10 5.07
CA GLU A 224 0.44 25.27 5.30
C GLU A 224 0.82 26.70 5.67
N LYS A 225 -0.14 27.63 5.67
CA LYS A 225 0.09 29.08 5.88
C LYS A 225 1.16 29.65 4.94
N ALA A 226 1.25 29.10 3.72
CA ALA A 226 2.22 29.48 2.71
C ALA A 226 1.81 30.73 1.92
N ILE A 227 0.69 31.38 2.24
CA ILE A 227 0.18 32.52 1.45
C ILE A 227 0.00 33.74 2.35
N THR A 228 0.64 34.83 1.96
CA THR A 228 0.49 36.14 2.59
C THR A 228 -0.22 37.09 1.64
N ILE A 229 -1.07 37.97 2.17
CA ILE A 229 -1.77 38.99 1.38
C ILE A 229 -1.05 40.32 1.55
N THR A 230 -0.64 40.93 0.45
CA THR A 230 -0.02 42.25 0.40
C THR A 230 -0.90 43.23 -0.38
N ALA A 231 -0.50 44.50 -0.43
CA ALA A 231 -1.16 45.50 -1.26
C ALA A 231 -1.12 45.17 -2.75
N GLU A 232 -0.13 44.38 -3.20
CA GLU A 232 0.03 43.95 -4.60
C GLU A 232 -0.69 42.63 -4.93
N GLY A 233 -1.36 42.01 -3.95
CA GLY A 233 -2.07 40.75 -4.10
C GLY A 233 -1.54 39.62 -3.23
N ALA A 234 -1.94 38.39 -3.56
CA ALA A 234 -1.49 37.20 -2.85
C ALA A 234 -0.04 36.83 -3.25
N VAL A 235 0.79 36.52 -2.27
CA VAL A 235 2.17 36.04 -2.44
C VAL A 235 2.28 34.64 -1.83
N ILE A 236 2.82 33.69 -2.60
CA ILE A 236 3.00 32.30 -2.17
C ILE A 236 4.46 32.05 -1.81
N GLU A 237 4.72 31.60 -0.59
CA GLU A 237 6.00 31.07 -0.14
C GLU A 237 6.09 29.59 -0.53
N TYR A 238 6.73 29.31 -1.66
CA TYR A 238 6.77 27.96 -2.23
C TYR A 238 7.53 26.96 -1.37
N SER A 239 8.49 27.39 -0.54
CA SER A 239 9.19 26.48 0.38
C SER A 239 8.27 25.85 1.43
N ASN A 240 7.16 26.53 1.77
CA ASN A 240 6.14 26.03 2.68
C ASN A 240 4.95 25.38 1.94
N CYS A 241 4.86 25.54 0.63
CA CYS A 241 3.73 25.05 -0.15
C CYS A 241 3.81 23.53 -0.42
N GLN A 242 2.77 22.80 -0.07
CA GLN A 242 2.67 21.36 -0.37
C GLN A 242 2.04 21.06 -1.73
N GLU A 243 1.79 22.06 -2.59
CA GLU A 243 1.23 21.86 -3.95
C GLU A 243 -0.13 21.11 -3.94
N CYS A 244 -1.02 21.44 -2.98
CA CYS A 244 -2.32 20.76 -2.80
C CYS A 244 -3.49 21.39 -3.57
N GLY A 245 -3.27 22.57 -4.16
CA GLY A 245 -4.28 23.29 -4.96
C GLY A 245 -5.50 23.82 -4.21
N MET A 246 -5.51 23.81 -2.87
CA MET A 246 -6.65 24.34 -2.10
C MET A 246 -6.90 25.82 -2.37
N CYS A 247 -5.83 26.60 -2.52
CA CYS A 247 -5.90 28.02 -2.83
C CYS A 247 -6.51 28.29 -4.22
N LEU A 248 -6.22 27.44 -5.21
CA LEU A 248 -6.81 27.51 -6.55
C LEU A 248 -8.33 27.33 -6.49
N ARG A 249 -8.80 26.29 -5.80
CA ARG A 249 -10.25 26.03 -5.63
C ARG A 249 -10.97 27.15 -4.85
N ALA A 250 -10.25 27.84 -3.98
CA ALA A 250 -10.79 28.89 -3.12
C ALA A 250 -10.78 30.28 -3.78
N CYS A 251 -10.15 30.47 -4.94
CA CYS A 251 -9.98 31.79 -5.53
C CYS A 251 -11.20 32.17 -6.42
N PRO A 252 -12.10 33.06 -5.98
CA PRO A 252 -13.28 33.41 -6.77
C PRO A 252 -12.94 34.25 -8.01
N ALA A 253 -11.83 34.99 -7.97
CA ALA A 253 -11.38 35.83 -9.07
C ALA A 253 -10.64 35.04 -10.17
N GLY A 254 -10.38 33.75 -9.97
CA GLY A 254 -9.56 32.96 -10.90
C GLY A 254 -8.11 33.45 -11.01
N ALA A 255 -7.62 34.20 -10.01
CA ALA A 255 -6.26 34.75 -10.00
C ALA A 255 -5.19 33.71 -9.62
N ILE A 256 -5.57 32.60 -8.99
CA ILE A 256 -4.67 31.47 -8.75
C ILE A 256 -4.92 30.44 -9.83
N ILE A 257 -3.93 30.22 -10.67
CA ILE A 257 -4.02 29.32 -11.83
C ILE A 257 -3.14 28.10 -11.63
N GLU A 258 -3.51 26.99 -12.27
CA GLU A 258 -2.65 25.81 -12.35
C GLU A 258 -1.56 26.06 -13.40
N THR A 259 -0.32 25.77 -13.03
CA THR A 259 0.82 25.82 -13.97
C THR A 259 1.25 24.43 -14.42
N ALA A 260 1.13 23.44 -13.55
CA ALA A 260 1.45 22.06 -13.85
C ALA A 260 0.77 21.11 -12.86
N ARG A 261 0.57 19.87 -13.29
CA ARG A 261 0.07 18.77 -12.48
C ARG A 261 0.86 17.50 -12.80
N GLY A 262 1.05 16.65 -11.81
CA GLY A 262 1.79 15.40 -11.96
C GLY A 262 2.06 14.77 -10.60
N TYR A 263 3.16 14.04 -10.49
CA TYR A 263 3.58 13.35 -9.28
C TYR A 263 4.95 13.79 -8.81
N ARG A 264 5.06 14.08 -7.52
CA ARG A 264 6.35 14.09 -6.82
C ARG A 264 6.80 12.65 -6.62
N ALA A 265 7.93 12.28 -7.20
CA ALA A 265 8.51 10.95 -7.09
C ALA A 265 9.59 10.92 -6.01
N LEU A 266 9.51 9.91 -5.14
CA LEU A 266 10.34 9.74 -3.96
C LEU A 266 10.98 8.35 -3.97
N VAL A 267 12.23 8.24 -3.54
CA VAL A 267 12.98 6.97 -3.57
C VAL A 267 13.65 6.69 -2.24
N GLY A 268 13.70 5.41 -1.87
CA GLY A 268 14.53 4.93 -0.77
C GLY A 268 13.85 4.91 0.59
N GLY A 269 12.55 5.20 0.66
CA GLY A 269 11.76 5.16 1.88
C GLY A 269 11.60 3.75 2.46
N ASN A 270 11.36 3.69 3.76
CA ASN A 270 11.20 2.44 4.50
C ASN A 270 10.49 2.66 5.85
N GLY A 271 9.35 1.98 6.07
CA GLY A 271 8.69 1.94 7.39
C GLY A 271 9.09 0.76 8.30
N GLY A 272 10.26 0.13 8.11
CA GLY A 272 10.73 -1.02 8.90
C GLY A 272 11.50 -0.63 10.17
N ARG A 273 12.29 -1.58 10.71
CA ARG A 273 13.09 -1.42 11.96
C ARG A 273 13.96 -0.16 12.00
N HIS A 274 14.53 0.24 10.85
CA HIS A 274 15.30 1.47 10.69
C HIS A 274 14.55 2.40 9.73
N PRO A 275 13.52 3.12 10.21
CA PRO A 275 12.64 3.87 9.34
C PRO A 275 13.38 5.01 8.64
N ARG A 276 12.98 5.30 7.41
CA ARG A 276 13.54 6.37 6.59
C ARG A 276 12.48 6.91 5.65
N LEU A 277 12.44 8.23 5.49
CA LEU A 277 11.61 8.87 4.47
C LEU A 277 12.32 8.83 3.11
N GLY A 278 11.56 8.62 2.05
CA GLY A 278 12.04 8.68 0.68
C GLY A 278 12.59 10.07 0.37
N ARG A 279 13.69 10.12 -0.36
CA ARG A 279 14.27 11.37 -0.86
C ARG A 279 13.60 11.76 -2.16
N LEU A 280 13.46 13.05 -2.40
CA LEU A 280 12.96 13.58 -3.66
C LEU A 280 13.84 13.10 -4.81
N TRP A 281 13.22 12.49 -5.81
CA TRP A 281 13.87 12.02 -7.02
C TRP A 281 13.46 12.85 -8.25
N ARG A 282 12.15 13.11 -8.40
CA ARG A 282 11.61 14.06 -9.38
C ARG A 282 10.58 14.95 -8.69
N GLN A 283 10.70 16.26 -8.91
CA GLN A 283 9.73 17.23 -8.39
C GLN A 283 8.36 17.04 -9.04
N LEU A 284 8.35 16.82 -10.35
CA LEU A 284 7.15 16.64 -11.15
C LEU A 284 7.45 15.60 -12.25
N ALA A 285 6.73 14.47 -12.21
CA ALA A 285 6.74 13.44 -13.24
C ALA A 285 5.31 13.19 -13.73
N GLN A 286 5.14 12.98 -15.02
CA GLN A 286 3.85 12.63 -15.62
C GLN A 286 3.59 11.13 -15.45
N ALA A 287 2.31 10.74 -15.52
CA ALA A 287 1.89 9.36 -15.24
C ALA A 287 2.56 8.36 -16.22
N GLU A 288 2.74 8.79 -17.46
CA GLU A 288 3.27 8.02 -18.58
C GLU A 288 4.75 7.70 -18.40
N GLU A 289 5.48 8.53 -17.64
CA GLU A 289 6.93 8.41 -17.42
C GLU A 289 7.26 7.55 -16.19
N ILE A 290 6.28 7.27 -15.32
CA ILE A 290 6.52 6.68 -14.00
C ILE A 290 7.12 5.28 -14.09
N VAL A 291 6.66 4.46 -15.03
CA VAL A 291 7.17 3.09 -15.20
C VAL A 291 8.66 3.11 -15.53
N ASP A 292 9.07 3.97 -16.46
CA ASP A 292 10.46 4.09 -16.88
C ASP A 292 11.31 4.72 -15.78
N LEU A 293 10.78 5.68 -15.04
CA LEU A 293 11.45 6.26 -13.88
C LEU A 293 11.73 5.22 -12.78
N ILE A 294 10.79 4.30 -12.53
CA ILE A 294 11.02 3.21 -11.58
C ILE A 294 12.09 2.25 -12.10
N LYS A 295 12.08 1.94 -13.40
CA LYS A 295 13.08 1.08 -14.05
C LYS A 295 14.48 1.67 -13.96
N GLU A 296 14.62 2.97 -14.23
CA GLU A 296 15.86 3.73 -14.08
C GLU A 296 16.40 3.61 -12.65
N VAL A 297 15.55 3.90 -11.66
CA VAL A 297 15.92 3.89 -10.24
C VAL A 297 16.36 2.51 -9.75
N GLN A 298 15.69 1.44 -10.20
CA GLN A 298 16.00 0.09 -9.73
C GLN A 298 17.16 -0.57 -10.48
N ALA A 299 17.50 -0.14 -11.70
CA ALA A 299 18.44 -0.85 -12.58
C ALA A 299 19.80 -1.11 -11.92
N ASP A 300 20.40 -0.03 -11.41
CA ASP A 300 21.70 -0.07 -10.76
C ASP A 300 21.66 -0.82 -9.41
N TRP A 301 20.57 -0.67 -8.65
CA TRP A 301 20.36 -1.42 -7.42
C TRP A 301 20.22 -2.92 -7.68
N ILE A 302 19.53 -3.34 -8.75
CA ILE A 302 19.41 -4.75 -9.12
C ILE A 302 20.79 -5.33 -9.48
N ALA A 303 21.61 -4.58 -10.20
CA ALA A 303 22.92 -5.03 -10.64
C ALA A 303 23.96 -5.10 -9.49
N HIS A 304 23.97 -4.12 -8.59
CA HIS A 304 25.06 -3.92 -7.62
C HIS A 304 24.61 -3.96 -6.15
N GLY A 305 23.32 -4.17 -5.89
CA GLY A 305 22.76 -4.26 -4.55
C GLY A 305 23.20 -5.54 -3.84
N ARG A 306 23.58 -5.41 -2.57
CA ARG A 306 23.97 -6.56 -1.74
C ARG A 306 22.73 -7.36 -1.35
N THR A 307 22.89 -8.67 -1.12
CA THR A 307 21.81 -9.53 -0.63
C THR A 307 21.20 -8.95 0.65
N LYS A 308 19.87 -8.81 0.66
CA LYS A 308 19.06 -8.19 1.72
C LYS A 308 19.22 -6.67 1.89
N GLU A 309 19.92 -5.99 0.97
CA GLU A 309 20.03 -4.54 0.96
C GLU A 309 18.78 -3.90 0.33
N ARG A 310 18.17 -2.94 1.03
CA ARG A 310 17.05 -2.14 0.50
C ARG A 310 17.58 -1.04 -0.41
N ILE A 311 16.81 -0.62 -1.41
CA ILE A 311 17.22 0.41 -2.36
C ILE A 311 17.70 1.70 -1.69
N GLY A 312 17.01 2.20 -0.65
CA GLY A 312 17.49 3.42 0.00
C GLY A 312 18.75 3.23 0.86
N ALA A 313 19.06 2.01 1.31
CA ALA A 313 20.34 1.74 1.96
C ALA A 313 21.47 1.66 0.91
N TYR A 314 21.17 1.03 -0.23
CA TYR A 314 22.03 1.01 -1.40
C TYR A 314 22.41 2.42 -1.87
N LEU A 315 21.43 3.32 -2.04
CA LEU A 315 21.68 4.69 -2.48
C LEU A 315 22.58 5.47 -1.52
N ILE A 316 22.38 5.32 -0.20
CA ILE A 316 23.24 5.94 0.81
C ILE A 316 24.68 5.42 0.71
N ARG A 317 24.83 4.11 0.59
CA ARG A 317 26.16 3.50 0.45
C ARG A 317 26.86 3.97 -0.82
N LYS A 318 26.15 4.00 -1.95
CA LYS A 318 26.69 4.47 -3.23
C LYS A 318 27.16 5.92 -3.15
N GLU A 319 26.39 6.80 -2.50
CA GLU A 319 26.80 8.19 -2.27
C GLU A 319 28.07 8.30 -1.41
N GLN A 320 28.24 7.42 -0.41
CA GLN A 320 29.42 7.40 0.45
C GLN A 320 30.66 6.89 -0.30
N GLU A 321 30.52 5.82 -1.08
CA GLU A 321 31.58 5.26 -1.92
C GLU A 321 32.02 6.27 -2.99
N GLY A 322 31.09 7.02 -3.60
CA GLY A 322 31.41 8.08 -4.54
C GLY A 322 32.25 9.20 -3.93
N LYS A 323 31.86 9.70 -2.75
CA LYS A 323 32.61 10.75 -2.03
C LYS A 323 34.00 10.30 -1.59
N ALA A 324 34.17 9.02 -1.25
CA ALA A 324 35.46 8.46 -0.86
C ALA A 324 36.44 8.33 -2.04
N ASN A 325 35.93 8.21 -3.28
CA ASN A 325 36.75 8.14 -4.49
C ASN A 325 37.12 9.53 -5.03
N GLU A 326 36.50 10.60 -4.52
CA GLU A 326 36.79 12.01 -4.87
C GLU A 326 37.80 12.65 -3.91
N GLN A 327 38.19 11.96 -2.83
CA GLN A 327 39.20 12.39 -1.84
C GLN A 327 40.52 11.64 -2.05
#